data_AF-A0A7Z9M5W2-F1
#
_entry.id   AF-A0A7Z9M5W2-F1
#
_cell.length_a   1.000
_cell.length_b   1.000
_cell.length_c   1.000
_cell.angle_alpha   90.00
_cell.angle_beta   90.00
_cell.angle_gamma   90.00
#
_symmetry.space_group_name_H-M   'P 1'
#
loop_
_entity.id
_entity.type
_entity.pdbx_description
1 polymer ?
#
loop_
_entity_poly.entity_id
_entity_poly.type
_entity_poly.pdbx_seq_one_letter_code
_entity_poly.pdbx_strand_id
1 'polypeptide(L)'
;MKKILYPLFIFTILFTIGCEDEKVEEEEVNPLIGVWEMETVSMTILSNPSQNLTITSDSDNNETMILGEDGTYSYEGKIDGDSDSGSGSWSSTSNKLTIVEDGETEIYDFSISGDELTINITTEETETEWGTEIEFVYTKQ
;
A
#
# COMPACT_ATOMS: atom_id res chain seq x y z
N MET A 1 -21.15 30.88 80.11
CA MET A 1 -21.23 30.56 78.67
C MET A 1 -22.60 29.94 78.41
N LYS A 2 -23.39 30.52 77.51
CA LYS A 2 -24.80 30.17 77.22
C LYS A 2 -24.89 29.33 75.94
N LYS A 3 -25.96 28.53 75.88
CA LYS A 3 -26.31 27.39 75.01
C LYS A 3 -26.69 27.77 73.55
N ILE A 4 -26.80 26.76 72.66
CA ILE A 4 -27.84 26.46 71.62
C ILE A 4 -27.22 25.47 70.59
N LEU A 5 -27.60 24.18 70.55
CA LEU A 5 -28.56 23.45 69.68
C LEU A 5 -28.19 23.22 68.17
N TYR A 6 -28.12 21.94 67.77
CA TYR A 6 -27.97 21.26 66.44
C TYR A 6 -29.14 21.58 65.45
N PRO A 7 -29.26 21.11 64.16
CA PRO A 7 -28.46 20.22 63.25
C PRO A 7 -28.16 20.83 61.84
N LEU A 8 -27.36 20.16 60.99
CA LEU A 8 -27.59 20.21 59.53
C LEU A 8 -27.22 18.90 58.81
N PHE A 9 -28.21 18.39 58.10
CA PHE A 9 -28.19 17.28 57.15
C PHE A 9 -27.49 17.74 55.86
N ILE A 10 -26.47 17.04 55.37
CA ILE A 10 -25.95 17.23 54.01
C ILE A 10 -25.86 15.88 53.31
N PHE A 11 -26.69 15.79 52.28
CA PHE A 11 -26.73 14.79 51.22
C PHE A 11 -25.82 15.30 50.09
N THR A 12 -24.79 14.55 49.72
CA THR A 12 -23.97 14.81 48.52
C THR A 12 -23.68 13.45 47.88
N ILE A 13 -24.58 13.01 47.00
CA ILE A 13 -24.47 13.06 45.53
C ILE A 13 -23.30 12.21 45.01
N LEU A 14 -23.71 11.10 44.40
CA LEU A 14 -22.93 10.20 43.56
C LEU A 14 -22.31 10.99 42.40
N PHE A 15 -20.99 11.07 42.33
CA PHE A 15 -20.29 11.34 41.08
C PHE A 15 -20.06 9.99 40.40
N THR A 16 -20.93 9.67 39.45
CA THR A 16 -20.64 8.66 38.44
C THR A 16 -19.48 9.19 37.62
N ILE A 17 -18.33 8.51 37.72
CA ILE A 17 -17.22 8.66 36.78
C ILE A 17 -17.80 8.36 35.40
N GLY A 18 -17.96 9.39 34.58
CA GLY A 18 -18.17 9.21 33.15
C GLY A 18 -16.89 8.61 32.60
N CYS A 19 -16.96 7.37 32.13
CA CYS A 19 -16.04 6.91 31.11
C CYS A 19 -16.24 7.86 29.92
N GLU A 20 -15.29 8.76 29.74
CA GLU A 20 -15.08 9.44 28.48
C GLU A 20 -14.73 8.31 27.51
N ASP A 21 -15.70 7.91 26.69
CA ASP A 21 -15.45 7.00 25.56
C ASP A 21 -14.45 7.72 24.65
N GLU A 22 -13.16 7.44 24.86
CA GLU A 22 -12.14 7.69 23.86
C GLU A 22 -12.60 6.94 22.61
N LYS A 23 -13.06 7.69 21.62
CA LYS A 23 -13.29 7.15 20.29
C LYS A 23 -11.93 6.69 19.78
N VAL A 24 -11.70 5.38 19.86
CA VAL A 24 -10.64 4.72 19.11
C VAL A 24 -10.96 5.03 17.65
N GLU A 25 -10.18 5.92 17.03
CA GLU A 25 -10.18 6.03 15.58
C GLU A 25 -9.75 4.65 15.08
N GLU A 26 -10.62 3.95 14.36
CA GLU A 26 -10.23 2.71 13.69
C GLU A 26 -9.07 3.08 12.77
N GLU A 27 -7.87 2.56 13.04
CA GLU A 27 -6.73 2.77 12.16
C GLU A 27 -7.14 2.23 10.78
N GLU A 28 -7.29 3.14 9.81
CA GLU A 28 -7.59 2.79 8.44
C GLU A 28 -6.41 1.97 7.91
N VAL A 29 -6.62 0.65 7.84
CA VAL A 29 -5.61 -0.28 7.33
C VAL A 29 -5.27 0.15 5.91
N ASN A 30 -3.98 0.40 5.65
CA ASN A 30 -3.52 0.82 4.34
C ASN A 30 -4.00 -0.19 3.27
N PRO A 31 -4.78 0.25 2.26
CA PRO A 31 -5.40 -0.66 1.31
C PRO A 31 -4.38 -1.43 0.44
N LEU A 32 -3.13 -0.99 0.39
CA LEU A 32 -2.03 -1.71 -0.26
C LEU A 32 -1.60 -2.98 0.49
N ILE A 33 -1.84 -3.07 1.80
CA ILE A 33 -1.45 -4.25 2.58
C ILE A 33 -2.17 -5.48 2.02
N GLY A 34 -1.42 -6.51 1.63
CA GLY A 34 -1.98 -7.75 1.09
C GLY A 34 -1.02 -8.52 0.20
N VAL A 35 -1.60 -9.56 -0.42
CA VAL A 35 -0.97 -10.38 -1.45
C VAL A 35 -1.64 -10.03 -2.78
N TRP A 36 -0.82 -9.78 -3.79
CA TRP A 36 -1.20 -9.25 -5.09
C TRP A 36 -0.71 -10.17 -6.19
N GLU A 37 -1.61 -10.67 -7.03
CA GLU A 37 -1.30 -11.54 -8.16
C GLU A 37 -1.36 -10.73 -9.46
N MET A 38 -0.30 -10.84 -10.28
CA MET A 38 -0.24 -10.17 -11.56
C MET A 38 -1.36 -10.66 -12.48
N GLU A 39 -2.14 -9.73 -13.04
CA GLU A 39 -3.08 -10.00 -14.12
C GLU A 39 -2.46 -9.72 -15.49
N THR A 40 -1.86 -8.53 -15.64
CA THR A 40 -1.23 -8.11 -16.90
C THR A 40 -0.04 -7.18 -16.66
N VAL A 41 0.86 -7.16 -17.64
CA VAL A 41 1.89 -6.14 -17.80
C VAL A 41 1.81 -5.59 -19.21
N SER A 42 1.65 -4.28 -19.35
CA SER A 42 1.64 -3.61 -20.65
C SER A 42 2.82 -2.65 -20.75
N MET A 43 3.62 -2.77 -21.82
CA MET A 43 4.74 -1.91 -22.12
C MET A 43 4.50 -1.15 -23.43
N THR A 44 4.58 0.17 -23.36
CA THR A 44 4.62 1.07 -24.51
C THR A 44 6.04 1.55 -24.73
N ILE A 45 6.62 1.21 -25.88
CA ILE A 45 7.89 1.77 -26.35
C ILE A 45 7.58 3.06 -27.09
N LEU A 46 8.11 4.19 -26.61
CA LEU A 46 7.86 5.54 -27.11
C LEU A 46 8.68 5.86 -28.39
N SER A 47 8.85 4.87 -29.27
CA SER A 47 9.48 5.03 -30.57
C SER A 47 8.55 5.71 -31.58
N ASN A 48 9.03 5.98 -32.81
CA ASN A 48 8.21 6.49 -33.90
C ASN A 48 8.19 5.54 -35.12
N PRO A 49 7.11 4.76 -35.35
CA PRO A 49 5.87 4.71 -34.57
C PRO A 49 6.06 4.03 -33.21
N SER A 50 5.14 4.27 -32.27
CA SER A 50 5.16 3.59 -30.96
C SER A 50 4.82 2.12 -31.13
N GLN A 51 5.32 1.31 -30.20
CA GLN A 51 5.08 -0.13 -30.16
C GLN A 51 4.51 -0.51 -28.80
N ASN A 52 3.55 -1.43 -28.77
CA ASN A 52 2.92 -1.91 -27.56
C ASN A 52 3.11 -3.41 -27.44
N LEU A 53 3.42 -3.86 -26.23
CA LEU A 53 3.45 -5.26 -25.83
C LEU A 53 2.54 -5.40 -24.60
N THR A 54 1.68 -6.41 -24.59
CA THR A 54 0.91 -6.76 -23.40
C THR A 54 1.11 -8.24 -23.12
N ILE A 55 1.49 -8.53 -21.88
CA ILE A 55 1.64 -9.87 -21.33
C ILE A 55 0.45 -10.09 -20.39
N THR A 56 -0.20 -11.24 -20.51
CA THR A 56 -1.30 -11.67 -19.62
C THR A 56 -0.81 -12.83 -18.79
N SER A 57 -1.27 -12.88 -17.53
CA SER A 57 -0.90 -13.92 -16.59
C SER A 57 -1.21 -15.33 -17.10
N ASP A 58 -0.20 -16.21 -17.02
CA ASP A 58 -0.26 -17.62 -17.34
C ASP A 58 0.84 -18.41 -16.59
N SER A 59 1.14 -19.64 -17.01
CA SER A 59 2.14 -20.49 -16.34
C SER A 59 3.59 -20.01 -16.47
N ASP A 60 3.89 -19.26 -17.53
CA ASP A 60 5.23 -18.74 -17.84
C ASP A 60 5.34 -17.23 -17.52
N ASN A 61 4.21 -16.57 -17.28
CA ASN A 61 4.10 -15.16 -16.93
C ASN A 61 3.23 -15.01 -15.67
N ASN A 62 3.82 -14.88 -14.50
CA ASN A 62 3.10 -14.67 -13.24
C ASN A 62 4.01 -13.96 -12.25
N GLU A 63 3.44 -13.16 -11.37
CA GLU A 63 4.17 -12.57 -10.25
C GLU A 63 3.22 -12.45 -9.07
N THR A 64 3.71 -12.84 -7.90
CA THR A 64 3.06 -12.61 -6.62
C THR A 64 3.86 -11.56 -5.86
N MET A 65 3.22 -10.44 -5.52
CA MET A 65 3.79 -9.38 -4.69
C MET A 65 3.12 -9.35 -3.31
N ILE A 66 3.91 -9.16 -2.26
CA ILE A 66 3.43 -9.04 -0.87
C ILE A 66 3.85 -7.68 -0.31
N LEU A 67 2.86 -6.96 0.21
CA LEU A 67 3.04 -5.73 0.98
C LEU A 67 2.55 -5.99 2.40
N GLY A 68 3.47 -6.29 3.30
CA GLY A 68 3.19 -6.63 4.70
C GLY A 68 2.82 -5.42 5.54
N GLU A 69 1.93 -5.62 6.53
CA GLU A 69 1.53 -4.60 7.50
C GLU A 69 2.70 -4.03 8.31
N ASP A 70 3.76 -4.82 8.49
CA ASP A 70 5.00 -4.45 9.16
C ASP A 70 5.98 -3.67 8.26
N GLY A 71 5.58 -3.33 7.03
CA GLY A 71 6.41 -2.64 6.05
C GLY A 71 7.35 -3.56 5.26
N THR A 72 7.20 -4.89 5.35
CA THR A 72 7.98 -5.84 4.55
C THR A 72 7.45 -5.96 3.12
N TYR A 73 8.37 -6.01 2.15
CA TYR A 73 8.08 -6.21 0.73
C TYR A 73 8.72 -7.51 0.24
N SER A 74 8.03 -8.21 -0.66
CA SER A 74 8.64 -9.26 -1.47
C SER A 74 7.87 -9.47 -2.75
N TYR A 75 8.55 -9.95 -3.79
CA TYR A 75 7.92 -10.51 -4.97
C TYR A 75 8.61 -11.80 -5.40
N GLU A 76 7.86 -12.68 -6.06
CA GLU A 76 8.40 -13.83 -6.78
C GLU A 76 7.56 -14.09 -8.02
N GLY A 77 8.21 -14.51 -9.11
CA GLY A 77 7.49 -14.68 -10.36
C GLY A 77 8.33 -15.20 -11.51
N LYS A 78 7.73 -15.08 -12.70
CA LYS A 78 8.30 -15.37 -14.01
C LYS A 78 7.76 -14.40 -15.03
N ILE A 79 8.62 -13.99 -15.96
CA ILE A 79 8.22 -13.32 -17.21
C ILE A 79 8.93 -14.04 -18.35
N ASP A 80 8.19 -14.41 -19.41
CA ASP A 80 8.66 -15.24 -20.52
C ASP A 80 9.35 -16.55 -20.07
N GLY A 81 8.92 -17.09 -18.92
CA GLY A 81 9.45 -18.32 -18.31
C GLY A 81 10.73 -18.14 -17.47
N ASP A 82 11.34 -16.95 -17.48
CA ASP A 82 12.50 -16.61 -16.68
C ASP A 82 12.07 -16.17 -15.28
N SER A 83 12.53 -16.89 -14.25
CA SER A 83 12.20 -16.61 -12.86
C SER A 83 12.98 -15.45 -12.27
N ASP A 84 12.29 -14.63 -11.48
CA ASP A 84 12.88 -13.58 -10.67
C ASP A 84 12.21 -13.48 -9.29
N SER A 85 12.90 -12.87 -8.33
CA SER A 85 12.38 -12.65 -6.97
C SER A 85 13.20 -11.59 -6.24
N GLY A 86 12.52 -10.80 -5.42
CA GLY A 86 13.14 -9.78 -4.56
C GLY A 86 12.46 -9.66 -3.21
N SER A 87 13.12 -8.96 -2.30
CA SER A 87 12.57 -8.62 -0.99
C SER A 87 13.21 -7.37 -0.42
N GLY A 88 12.44 -6.65 0.39
CA GLY A 88 12.90 -5.41 0.99
C GLY A 88 11.88 -4.81 1.94
N SER A 89 11.78 -3.49 1.92
CA SER A 89 10.77 -2.75 2.67
C SER A 89 9.96 -1.86 1.75
N TRP A 90 8.71 -1.57 2.14
CA TRP A 90 7.85 -0.65 1.42
C TRP A 90 7.26 0.42 2.33
N SER A 91 6.85 1.51 1.71
CA SER A 91 5.96 2.51 2.30
C SER A 91 5.16 3.20 1.19
N SER A 92 4.11 3.92 1.56
CA SER A 92 3.33 4.70 0.59
C SER A 92 2.95 6.06 1.14
N THR A 93 2.92 7.06 0.27
CA THR A 93 2.35 8.37 0.58
C THR A 93 1.53 8.86 -0.60
N SER A 94 0.25 9.15 -0.38
CA SER A 94 -0.69 9.51 -1.44
C SER A 94 -0.72 8.43 -2.53
N ASN A 95 -0.37 8.77 -3.77
CA ASN A 95 -0.34 7.88 -4.94
C ASN A 95 1.08 7.40 -5.29
N LYS A 96 2.02 7.46 -4.32
CA LYS A 96 3.41 7.02 -4.49
C LYS A 96 3.72 5.81 -3.61
N LEU A 97 4.15 4.72 -4.24
CA LEU A 97 4.66 3.51 -3.58
C LEU A 97 6.18 3.61 -3.59
N THR A 98 6.81 3.47 -2.42
CA THR A 98 8.27 3.46 -2.29
C THR A 98 8.72 2.06 -1.90
N ILE A 99 9.61 1.48 -2.70
CA ILE A 99 10.25 0.19 -2.46
C ILE A 99 11.73 0.42 -2.17
N VAL A 100 12.27 -0.29 -1.19
CA VAL A 100 13.70 -0.27 -0.88
C VAL A 100 14.23 -1.70 -0.88
N GLU A 101 15.09 -2.02 -1.85
CA GLU A 101 15.73 -3.32 -2.04
C GLU A 101 17.23 -3.12 -2.21
N ASP A 102 18.05 -3.95 -1.56
CA ASP A 102 19.52 -3.90 -1.64
C ASP A 102 20.17 -2.51 -1.41
N GLY A 103 19.45 -1.63 -0.70
CA GLY A 103 19.89 -0.25 -0.40
C GLY A 103 19.54 0.77 -1.49
N GLU A 104 18.94 0.34 -2.60
CA GLU A 104 18.38 1.19 -3.64
C GLU A 104 16.93 1.54 -3.31
N THR A 105 16.48 2.70 -3.76
CA THR A 105 15.11 3.19 -3.51
C THR A 105 14.43 3.49 -4.82
N GLU A 106 13.28 2.85 -5.03
CA GLU A 106 12.44 3.03 -6.21
C GLU A 106 11.10 3.62 -5.78
N ILE A 107 10.57 4.55 -6.59
CA ILE A 107 9.31 5.25 -6.32
C ILE A 107 8.41 5.10 -7.53
N TYR A 108 7.25 4.51 -7.31
CA TYR A 108 6.28 4.18 -8.33
C TYR A 108 5.00 4.99 -8.17
N ASP A 109 4.41 5.39 -9.29
CA ASP A 109 3.02 5.85 -9.30
C ASP A 109 2.10 4.65 -9.19
N PHE A 110 1.10 4.73 -8.30
CA PHE A 110 0.09 3.68 -8.19
C PHE A 110 -1.33 4.23 -8.05
N SER A 111 -2.30 3.39 -8.37
CA SER A 111 -3.70 3.57 -8.02
C SER A 111 -4.29 2.26 -7.53
N ILE A 112 -5.25 2.35 -6.60
CA ILE A 112 -5.96 1.19 -6.06
C ILE A 112 -7.46 1.44 -6.13
N SER A 113 -8.21 0.46 -6.62
CA SER A 113 -9.67 0.52 -6.73
C SER A 113 -10.28 -0.84 -6.39
N GLY A 114 -10.73 -1.00 -5.14
CA GLY A 114 -11.20 -2.28 -4.65
C GLY A 114 -10.03 -3.27 -4.55
N ASP A 115 -10.14 -4.38 -5.26
CA ASP A 115 -9.14 -5.45 -5.28
C ASP A 115 -8.15 -5.33 -6.45
N GLU A 116 -8.19 -4.23 -7.22
CA GLU A 116 -7.27 -3.97 -8.34
C GLU A 116 -6.21 -2.93 -7.94
N LEU A 117 -4.94 -3.25 -8.14
CA LEU A 117 -3.79 -2.37 -7.98
C LEU A 117 -3.11 -2.16 -9.33
N THR A 118 -2.94 -0.90 -9.72
CA THR A 118 -2.18 -0.51 -10.90
C THR A 118 -0.89 0.16 -10.48
N ILE A 119 0.24 -0.27 -11.02
CA ILE A 119 1.56 0.36 -10.82
C ILE A 119 2.07 0.83 -12.17
N ASN A 120 2.51 2.09 -12.25
CA ASN A 120 3.04 2.71 -13.46
C ASN A 120 4.52 3.04 -13.30
N ILE A 121 5.31 2.67 -14.31
CA ILE A 121 6.73 2.96 -14.42
C ILE A 121 6.96 3.74 -15.71
N THR A 122 7.68 4.86 -15.63
CA THR A 122 8.07 5.65 -16.79
C THR A 122 9.58 5.79 -16.81
N THR A 123 10.17 5.39 -17.93
CA THR A 123 11.60 5.55 -18.20
C THR A 123 11.76 6.58 -19.31
N GLU A 124 12.58 7.59 -19.07
CA GLU A 124 12.87 8.62 -20.07
C GLU A 124 13.73 8.07 -21.22
N GLU A 125 13.56 8.63 -22.42
CA GLU A 125 14.42 8.32 -23.56
C GLU A 125 15.86 8.76 -23.30
N THR A 126 16.82 7.94 -23.72
CA THR A 126 18.25 8.24 -23.68
C THR A 126 18.85 8.22 -25.09
N GLU A 127 20.12 8.58 -25.23
CA GLU A 127 20.84 8.54 -26.52
C GLU A 127 20.87 7.13 -27.15
N THR A 128 20.69 6.07 -26.35
CA THR A 128 20.80 4.68 -26.80
C THR A 128 19.51 3.87 -26.67
N GLU A 129 18.52 4.35 -25.93
CA GLU A 129 17.30 3.61 -25.58
C GLU A 129 16.07 4.50 -25.71
N TRP A 130 14.99 3.94 -26.26
CA TRP A 130 13.69 4.62 -26.30
C TRP A 130 13.11 4.72 -24.89
N GLY A 131 12.38 5.80 -24.63
CA GLY A 131 11.57 5.90 -23.42
C GLY A 131 10.47 4.84 -23.39
N THR A 132 10.02 4.49 -22.19
CA THR A 132 9.04 3.41 -21.98
C THR A 132 8.02 3.81 -20.93
N GLU A 133 6.77 3.39 -21.15
CA GLU A 133 5.71 3.40 -20.14
C GLU A 133 5.31 1.95 -19.88
N ILE A 134 5.38 1.51 -18.62
CA ILE A 134 5.03 0.16 -18.21
C ILE A 134 3.91 0.25 -17.17
N GLU A 135 2.84 -0.48 -17.40
CA GLU A 135 1.70 -0.62 -16.48
C GLU A 135 1.61 -2.07 -16.03
N PHE A 136 1.70 -2.29 -14.71
CA PHE A 136 1.35 -3.54 -14.08
C PHE A 136 -0.06 -3.44 -13.50
N VAL A 137 -0.86 -4.47 -13.72
CA VAL A 137 -2.17 -4.64 -13.08
C VAL A 137 -2.13 -5.90 -12.24
N TYR A 138 -2.44 -5.76 -10.96
CA TYR A 138 -2.53 -6.85 -9.98
C TYR A 138 -3.94 -6.95 -9.42
N THR A 139 -4.33 -8.16 -9.03
CA THR A 139 -5.54 -8.43 -8.27
C THR A 139 -5.21 -9.00 -6.89
N LYS A 140 -5.94 -8.55 -5.88
CA LYS A 140 -5.79 -8.96 -4.49
C LYS A 140 -6.31 -10.39 -4.26
N GLN A 141 -5.59 -11.18 -3.45
CA GLN A 141 -6.05 -12.50 -2.99
C GLN A 141 -6.99 -12.45 -1.78
#